data_AF-A0A6L6BYV4-F1
#
_entry.id   AF-A0A6L6BYV4-F1
#
_cell.length_a   1.000
_cell.length_b   1.000
_cell.length_c   1.000
_cell.angle_alpha   90.00
_cell.angle_beta   90.00
_cell.angle_gamma   90.00
#
_symmetry.space_group_name_H-M   'P 1'
#
loop_
_entity.id
_entity.type
_entity.pdbx_description
1 polymer ?
#
loop_
_entity_poly.entity_id
_entity_poly.type
_entity_poly.pdbx_seq_one_letter_code
_entity_poly.pdbx_strand_id
1 'polypeptide(L)'
;MAEITIKGTIRTEFGKGPSRKARRDGLVPAVIYGHGEQPTHISLPAREVGIAIKTANVLLDIDLGSKTELVLPKSIVRNPLKGTLEHIDLVIVRRGEKVIVAVPVHATGEFDRDGILEHVNNTIEVE
;
A
#
# COMPACT_ATOMS: atom_id res chain seq x y z
N MET A 1 -8.46 11.95 -8.52
CA MET A 1 -9.31 10.79 -8.79
C MET A 1 -8.64 9.59 -8.14
N ALA A 2 -9.39 8.64 -7.57
CA ALA A 2 -8.78 7.35 -7.27
C ALA A 2 -8.37 6.74 -8.60
N GLU A 3 -7.14 6.25 -8.68
CA GLU A 3 -6.58 5.80 -9.94
C GLU A 3 -6.97 4.35 -10.21
N ILE A 4 -7.27 3.58 -9.15
CA ILE A 4 -7.50 2.14 -9.20
C ILE A 4 -8.55 1.73 -8.13
N THR A 5 -9.58 1.00 -8.54
CA THR A 5 -10.56 0.37 -7.64
C THR A 5 -10.24 -1.12 -7.48
N ILE A 6 -10.23 -1.62 -6.24
CA ILE A 6 -9.92 -3.01 -5.92
C ILE A 6 -11.03 -3.59 -5.04
N LYS A 7 -11.54 -4.77 -5.39
CA LYS A 7 -12.54 -5.46 -4.57
C LYS A 7 -11.88 -6.18 -3.41
N GLY A 8 -12.33 -5.88 -2.20
CA GLY A 8 -11.88 -6.51 -0.97
C GLY A 8 -12.98 -7.31 -0.28
N THR A 9 -12.56 -8.27 0.54
CA THR A 9 -13.49 -9.03 1.40
C THR A 9 -13.14 -8.81 2.87
N ILE A 10 -14.16 -8.55 3.68
CA ILE A 10 -14.00 -8.42 5.13
C ILE A 10 -13.63 -9.78 5.72
N ARG A 11 -12.66 -9.79 6.62
CA ARG A 11 -12.19 -11.02 7.27
C ARG A 11 -12.89 -11.25 8.59
N THR A 12 -13.37 -12.48 8.77
CA THR A 12 -13.93 -12.96 10.04
C THR A 12 -12.91 -13.80 10.84
N GLU A 13 -11.91 -14.37 10.18
CA GLU A 13 -10.87 -15.20 10.80
C GLU A 13 -9.52 -14.48 10.91
N PHE A 14 -8.99 -14.45 12.14
CA PHE A 14 -7.77 -13.74 12.50
C PHE A 14 -6.62 -14.69 12.87
N GLY A 15 -5.40 -14.17 12.83
CA GLY A 15 -4.19 -14.88 13.26
C GLY A 15 -3.39 -15.56 12.15
N LYS A 16 -2.39 -16.34 12.56
CA LYS A 16 -1.33 -16.87 11.68
C LYS A 16 -1.85 -17.90 10.66
N GLY A 17 -2.74 -18.79 11.09
CA GLY A 17 -3.31 -19.85 10.24
C GLY A 17 -4.14 -19.30 9.08
N PRO A 18 -5.20 -18.52 9.36
CA PRO A 18 -6.04 -17.90 8.34
C PRO A 18 -5.24 -17.00 7.40
N SER A 19 -4.32 -16.18 7.91
CA SER A 19 -3.47 -15.32 7.07
C SER A 19 -2.52 -16.10 6.16
N ARG A 20 -2.05 -17.29 6.57
CA ARG A 20 -1.28 -18.18 5.69
C ARG A 20 -2.15 -18.80 4.61
N LYS A 21 -3.38 -19.19 4.96
CA LYS A 21 -4.35 -19.73 4.00
C LYS A 21 -4.71 -18.69 2.94
N ALA A 22 -5.08 -17.47 3.35
CA ALA A 22 -5.35 -16.35 2.45
C ALA A 22 -4.21 -16.13 1.42
N ARG A 23 -2.95 -16.13 1.89
CA ARG A 23 -1.78 -16.00 1.00
C ARG A 23 -1.60 -17.16 0.02
N ARG A 24 -1.93 -18.39 0.41
CA ARG A 24 -1.94 -19.53 -0.52
C ARG A 24 -3.04 -19.40 -1.57
N ASP A 25 -4.17 -18.83 -1.18
CA ASP A 25 -5.33 -18.63 -2.04
C ASP A 25 -5.18 -17.39 -2.95
N GLY A 26 -4.00 -16.74 -2.96
CA GLY A 26 -3.72 -15.57 -3.79
C GLY A 26 -4.26 -14.25 -3.24
N LEU A 27 -4.61 -14.21 -1.95
CA LEU A 27 -5.09 -13.04 -1.24
C LEU A 27 -4.02 -12.48 -0.29
N VAL A 28 -4.01 -11.17 -0.11
CA VAL A 28 -3.14 -10.46 0.82
C VAL A 28 -3.97 -9.92 1.98
N PRO A 29 -3.65 -10.33 3.22
CA PRO A 29 -4.10 -9.66 4.43
C PRO A 29 -3.80 -8.17 4.41
N ALA A 30 -4.81 -7.34 4.67
CA ALA A 30 -4.62 -5.91 4.85
C ALA A 30 -5.47 -5.37 6.00
N VAL A 31 -5.07 -4.21 6.51
CA VAL A 31 -5.80 -3.47 7.53
C VAL A 31 -6.05 -2.06 7.04
N ILE A 32 -7.31 -1.63 7.10
CA ILE A 32 -7.70 -0.24 6.90
C ILE A 32 -7.87 0.41 8.27
N TYR A 33 -7.22 1.53 8.51
CA TYR A 33 -7.37 2.33 9.72
C TYR A 33 -7.26 3.82 9.41
N GLY A 34 -7.67 4.68 10.34
CA GLY A 34 -7.62 6.13 10.17
C GLY A 34 -8.76 6.82 10.89
N HIS A 35 -8.67 8.15 11.05
CA HIS A 35 -9.79 9.01 11.45
C HIS A 35 -10.50 8.66 12.76
N GLY A 36 -9.86 7.89 13.65
CA GLY A 36 -10.50 7.38 14.87
C GLY A 36 -11.56 6.30 14.61
N GLU A 37 -11.69 5.81 13.38
CA GLU A 37 -12.55 4.68 13.04
C GLU A 37 -11.91 3.36 13.47
N GLN A 38 -12.75 2.34 13.73
CA GLN A 38 -12.25 1.03 14.12
C GLN A 38 -11.50 0.38 12.95
N PRO A 39 -10.28 -0.17 13.20
CA PRO A 39 -9.53 -0.85 12.16
C PRO A 39 -10.33 -1.97 11.51
N THR A 40 -10.42 -1.97 10.20
CA THR A 40 -11.13 -2.99 9.42
C THR A 40 -10.14 -3.96 8.80
N HIS A 41 -10.27 -5.24 9.14
CA HIS A 41 -9.44 -6.30 8.59
C HIS A 41 -10.04 -6.86 7.30
N ILE A 42 -9.24 -6.85 6.24
CA ILE A 42 -9.70 -7.22 4.90
C ILE A 42 -8.70 -8.15 4.20
N SER A 43 -9.17 -8.82 3.17
CA SER A 43 -8.38 -9.60 2.22
C SER A 43 -8.51 -8.97 0.84
N LEU A 44 -7.37 -8.75 0.19
CA LEU A 44 -7.31 -8.16 -1.14
C LEU A 44 -6.66 -9.11 -2.16
N PRO A 45 -7.06 -9.11 -3.44
CA PRO A 45 -6.38 -9.89 -4.48
C PRO A 45 -4.92 -9.48 -4.64
N ALA A 46 -3.98 -10.42 -4.44
CA ALA A 46 -2.54 -10.12 -4.43
C ALA A 46 -2.04 -9.53 -5.76
N ARG A 47 -2.61 -10.02 -6.87
CA ARG A 47 -2.21 -9.60 -8.23
C ARG A 47 -2.60 -8.15 -8.51
N GLU A 48 -3.84 -7.78 -8.21
CA GLU A 48 -4.36 -6.43 -8.45
C GLU A 48 -3.62 -5.41 -7.59
N VAL A 49 -3.51 -5.70 -6.29
CA VAL A 49 -2.79 -4.83 -5.37
C VAL A 49 -1.32 -4.73 -5.75
N GLY A 50 -0.69 -5.84 -6.13
CA GLY A 50 0.71 -5.86 -6.56
C GLY A 50 0.99 -5.03 -7.81
N ILE A 51 0.01 -4.87 -8.71
CA ILE A 51 0.12 -3.96 -9.85
C ILE A 51 -0.08 -2.51 -9.40
N ALA A 52 -1.09 -2.26 -8.56
CA ALA A 52 -1.44 -0.93 -8.11
C ALA A 52 -0.31 -0.24 -7.33
N ILE A 53 0.34 -0.98 -6.41
CA ILE A 53 1.43 -0.45 -5.56
C ILE A 53 2.77 -0.29 -6.28
N LYS A 54 2.86 -0.56 -7.61
CA LYS A 54 4.07 -0.24 -8.37
C LYS A 54 4.30 1.26 -8.45
N THR A 55 3.22 2.02 -8.46
CA THR A 55 3.25 3.47 -8.35
C THR A 55 3.30 3.83 -6.86
N ALA A 56 4.32 4.61 -6.47
CA ALA A 56 4.43 5.08 -5.09
C ALA A 56 3.26 6.01 -4.74
N ASN A 57 2.76 5.93 -3.52
CA ASN A 57 1.72 6.81 -2.98
C ASN A 57 0.41 6.87 -3.79
N VAL A 58 0.03 5.76 -4.43
CA VAL A 58 -1.24 5.65 -5.18
C VAL A 58 -2.45 5.69 -4.24
N LEU A 59 -3.50 6.42 -4.65
CA LEU A 59 -4.80 6.38 -3.98
C LEU A 59 -5.63 5.22 -4.52
N LEU A 60 -6.10 4.36 -3.62
CA LEU A 60 -6.89 3.17 -3.93
C LEU A 60 -8.31 3.34 -3.43
N ASP A 61 -9.29 2.97 -4.25
CA ASP A 61 -10.67 2.75 -3.79
C ASP A 61 -10.84 1.27 -3.45
N ILE A 62 -11.08 0.96 -2.18
CA ILE A 62 -11.37 -0.41 -1.75
C ILE A 62 -12.88 -0.60 -1.67
N ASP A 63 -13.41 -1.46 -2.54
CA ASP A 63 -14.81 -1.84 -2.55
C ASP A 63 -15.02 -3.08 -1.65
N LEU A 64 -15.71 -2.88 -0.53
CA LEU A 64 -16.07 -3.93 0.43
C LEU A 64 -17.50 -4.46 0.20
N GLY A 65 -18.14 -4.08 -0.91
CA GLY A 65 -19.51 -4.43 -1.28
C GLY A 65 -20.58 -3.58 -0.58
N SER A 66 -20.42 -3.31 0.72
CA SER A 66 -21.34 -2.44 1.48
C SER A 66 -20.91 -0.97 1.48
N LYS A 67 -19.62 -0.71 1.35
CA LYS A 67 -19.01 0.62 1.30
C LYS A 67 -17.76 0.61 0.43
N THR A 68 -17.46 1.76 -0.16
CA THR A 68 -16.20 2.03 -0.85
C THR A 68 -15.40 3.02 -0.02
N GLU A 69 -14.15 2.69 0.27
CA GLU A 69 -13.25 3.52 1.07
C GLU A 69 -12.05 3.97 0.23
N LEU A 70 -11.79 5.28 0.24
CA LEU A 70 -10.59 5.86 -0.35
C LEU A 70 -9.45 5.73 0.65
N VAL A 71 -8.40 5.00 0.26
CA VAL A 71 -7.27 4.68 1.13
C VAL A 71 -5.92 4.91 0.44
N LEU A 72 -4.91 5.13 1.26
CA LEU A 72 -3.52 5.28 0.86
C LEU A 72 -2.68 4.15 1.49
N PRO A 73 -1.87 3.41 0.71
CA PRO A 73 -0.91 2.46 1.26
C PRO A 73 0.16 3.17 2.09
N LYS A 74 0.20 2.89 3.40
CA LYS A 74 1.20 3.48 4.31
C LYS A 74 2.41 2.57 4.49
N SER A 75 2.19 1.27 4.60
CA SER A 75 3.26 0.28 4.76
C SER A 75 2.96 -0.98 3.98
N ILE A 76 3.98 -1.52 3.32
CA ILE A 76 3.88 -2.73 2.50
C ILE A 76 4.96 -3.69 2.97
N VAL A 77 4.54 -4.83 3.51
CA VAL A 77 5.45 -5.89 3.94
C VAL A 77 5.57 -6.91 2.81
N ARG A 78 6.81 -7.08 2.32
CA ARG A 78 7.15 -8.08 1.31
C ARG A 78 8.03 -9.16 1.91
N ASN A 79 7.83 -10.39 1.46
CA ASN A 79 8.71 -11.47 1.81
C ASN A 79 10.09 -11.23 1.16
N PRO A 80 11.20 -11.18 1.92
CA PRO A 80 12.50 -10.79 1.39
C PRO A 80 13.08 -11.81 0.40
N LEU A 81 12.68 -13.09 0.49
CA LEU A 81 13.17 -14.15 -0.38
C LEU A 81 12.28 -14.32 -1.62
N LYS A 82 10.96 -14.35 -1.40
CA LYS A 82 9.98 -14.65 -2.47
C LYS A 82 9.45 -13.41 -3.20
N GLY A 83 9.65 -12.22 -2.63
CA GLY A 83 9.06 -10.97 -3.13
C GLY A 83 7.54 -10.88 -2.98
N THR A 84 6.88 -11.90 -2.41
CA THR A 84 5.42 -11.95 -2.26
C THR A 84 4.92 -10.96 -1.21
N LEU A 85 3.78 -10.33 -1.46
CA LEU A 85 3.11 -9.46 -0.48
C LEU A 85 2.64 -10.27 0.73
N GLU A 86 3.07 -9.87 1.92
CA GLU A 86 2.68 -10.53 3.17
C GLU A 86 1.57 -9.79 3.91
N HIS A 87 1.68 -8.46 3.96
CA HIS A 87 0.75 -7.58 4.64
C HIS A 87 0.78 -6.18 4.04
N ILE A 88 -0.36 -5.48 4.09
CA ILE A 88 -0.48 -4.09 3.65
C ILE A 88 -1.28 -3.30 4.68
N ASP A 89 -0.74 -2.15 5.06
CA ASP A 89 -1.37 -1.17 5.94
C ASP A 89 -1.93 -0.04 5.08
N LEU A 90 -3.24 0.19 5.21
CA LEU A 90 -3.99 1.17 4.43
C LEU A 90 -4.54 2.23 5.38
N VAL A 91 -4.29 3.49 5.05
CA VAL A 91 -4.78 4.63 5.81
C VAL A 91 -5.95 5.25 5.05
N ILE A 92 -7.10 5.44 5.71
CA ILE A 92 -8.23 6.17 5.14
C ILE A 92 -7.80 7.60 4.84
N VAL A 93 -8.23 8.16 3.71
CA VAL A 93 -7.95 9.56 3.36
C VAL A 93 -9.24 10.27 2.97
N ARG A 94 -9.50 11.44 3.55
CA ARG A 94 -10.61 12.30 3.12
C ARG A 94 -10.12 13.35 2.13
N ARG A 95 -10.99 13.74 1.20
CA ARG A 95 -10.68 14.79 0.23
C ARG A 95 -10.45 16.12 0.97
N GLY A 96 -9.32 16.77 0.71
CA GLY A 96 -8.94 18.04 1.32
C GLY A 96 -8.18 17.91 2.65
N GLU A 97 -7.86 16.69 3.07
CA GLU A 97 -7.03 16.45 4.24
C GLU A 97 -5.55 16.42 3.89
N LYS A 98 -4.73 16.89 4.82
CA LYS A 98 -3.26 16.86 4.70
C LYS A 98 -2.72 15.55 5.25
N VAL A 99 -1.82 14.91 4.52
CA VAL A 99 -1.23 13.63 4.90
C VAL A 99 0.26 13.70 4.64
N ILE A 100 1.07 13.31 5.64
CA ILE A 100 2.52 13.23 5.49
C ILE A 100 2.88 11.95 4.75
N VAL A 101 3.49 12.10 3.57
CA VAL A 101 3.88 11.01 2.69
C VAL A 101 5.35 11.10 2.32
N ALA A 102 6.01 9.94 2.22
CA ALA A 102 7.38 9.84 1.74
C ALA A 102 7.37 9.70 0.21
N VAL A 103 7.93 10.68 -0.49
CA VAL A 103 7.98 10.73 -1.96
C VAL A 103 9.37 10.32 -2.44
N PRO A 104 9.50 9.39 -3.42
CA PRO A 104 10.80 8.98 -3.93
C PRO A 104 11.49 10.10 -4.72
N VAL A 105 12.81 10.20 -4.57
CA VAL A 105 13.65 11.17 -5.29
C VAL A 105 14.24 10.50 -6.54
N HIS A 106 14.08 11.14 -7.69
CA HIS A 106 14.67 10.72 -8.96
C HIS A 106 15.65 11.78 -9.46
N ALA A 107 16.91 11.39 -9.68
CA ALA A 107 17.91 12.26 -10.30
C ALA A 107 17.84 12.14 -11.83
N THR A 108 17.98 13.27 -12.52
CA THR A 108 18.00 13.36 -13.99
C THR A 108 19.13 14.28 -14.43
N GLY A 109 19.87 13.91 -15.48
CA GLY A 109 20.94 14.73 -16.05
C GLY A 109 22.21 13.93 -16.35
N GLU A 110 23.24 14.61 -16.83
CA GLU A 110 24.59 14.06 -16.97
C GLU A 110 25.36 14.25 -15.66
N PHE A 111 26.01 13.20 -15.19
CA PHE A 111 26.93 13.26 -14.06
C PHE A 111 28.35 13.52 -14.55
N ASP A 112 29.20 14.06 -13.69
CA ASP A 112 30.60 14.31 -14.00
C ASP A 112 31.31 12.99 -14.35
N ARG A 113 32.17 13.00 -15.36
CA ARG A 113 32.88 11.80 -15.85
C ARG A 113 33.77 11.17 -14.78
N ASP A 114 34.30 11.99 -13.88
CA ASP A 114 35.17 11.57 -12.78
C ASP A 114 34.42 11.52 -11.42
N GLY A 115 33.11 11.74 -11.41
CA GLY A 115 32.29 11.82 -10.20
C GLY A 115 31.44 10.58 -9.94
N ILE A 116 31.01 10.41 -8.68
CA ILE A 116 30.04 9.38 -8.27
C ILE A 116 28.77 10.09 -7.80
N LEU A 117 27.63 9.74 -8.39
CA LEU A 117 26.32 10.16 -7.91
C LEU A 117 25.91 9.28 -6.72
N GLU A 118 25.76 9.90 -5.55
CA GLU A 118 25.29 9.23 -4.35
C GLU A 118 23.96 9.85 -3.87
N HIS A 119 22.98 8.99 -3.59
CA HIS A 119 21.73 9.38 -2.95
C HIS A 119 21.83 9.05 -1.45
N VAL A 120 22.02 10.06 -0.61
CA VAL A 120 21.98 9.90 0.85
C VAL A 120 20.56 9.54 1.31
N ASN A 121 19.56 10.20 0.73
CA ASN A 121 18.15 9.94 1.00
C ASN A 121 17.43 9.55 -0.29
N ASN A 122 16.73 8.42 -0.27
CA ASN A 122 15.92 7.96 -1.39
C ASN A 122 14.50 8.55 -1.39
N THR A 123 14.06 9.10 -0.26
CA THR A 123 12.72 9.66 -0.07
C THR A 123 12.76 10.96 0.72
N ILE A 124 11.81 11.85 0.47
CA ILE A 124 11.59 13.09 1.23
C ILE A 124 10.14 13.09 1.75
N GLU A 125 9.95 13.55 2.99
CA GLU A 125 8.61 13.72 3.56
C GLU A 125 7.97 15.02 3.08
N VAL A 126 6.72 14.94 2.63
CA VAL A 126 5.93 16.07 2.11
C VAL A 126 4.54 16.03 2.75
N GLU A 127 3.97 17.21 3.05
CA GLU A 127 2.63 17.45 3.60
C GLU A 127 1.62 17.90 2.54
#